data_AF-A0A7J6HUM4-F1
#
_entry.id   AF-A0A7J6HUM4-F1
#
_cell.length_a   1.000
_cell.length_b   1.000
_cell.length_c   1.000
_cell.angle_alpha   90.00
_cell.angle_beta   90.00
_cell.angle_gamma   90.00
#
_symmetry.space_group_name_H-M   'P 1'
#
loop_
_entity.id
_entity.type
_entity.pdbx_description
1 polymer ?
#
loop_
_entity_poly.entity_id
_entity_poly.type
_entity_poly.pdbx_seq_one_letter_code
_entity_poly.pdbx_strand_id
1 'polypeptide(L)'
;MVKERLDRVLSNPEWLSLFPSGRVQNLPMVASDHSPLLVDTAPLFSKGCHPFRFYEAWFNDISSFDIINAAWKGSGNGFCNRSLLAKMQCTRGELQKWKKEVFGECDVKLKLLETQLMAIQSSDVDDHAFDEERRIRRKFEEVIQSEANGDLDLGKEKKCTTV
;
A
#
# COMPACT_ATOMS: atom_id res chain seq x y z
N MET A 1 -1.35 -10.35 19.78
CA MET A 1 -2.02 -9.47 20.78
C MET A 1 -1.00 -8.64 21.52
N VAL A 2 -1.44 -7.50 22.07
CA VAL A 2 -0.58 -6.62 22.84
C VAL A 2 -0.47 -7.12 24.27
N LYS A 3 0.73 -7.53 24.69
CA LYS A 3 1.02 -7.92 26.08
C LYS A 3 1.32 -6.71 26.96
N GLU A 4 2.08 -5.76 26.42
CA GLU A 4 2.54 -4.56 27.11
C GLU A 4 2.51 -3.34 26.16
N ARG A 5 2.35 -2.14 26.71
CA ARG A 5 2.37 -0.87 25.96
C ARG A 5 3.55 -0.02 26.42
N LEU A 6 4.72 -0.29 25.83
CA LEU A 6 5.98 0.38 26.19
C LEU A 6 6.22 1.65 25.38
N ASP A 7 5.81 1.65 24.11
CA ASP A 7 5.96 2.80 23.22
C ASP A 7 5.00 3.93 23.61
N ARG A 8 5.51 5.17 23.67
CA ARG A 8 4.76 6.36 24.09
C ARG A 8 5.11 7.56 23.23
N VAL A 9 4.11 8.43 23.00
CA VAL A 9 4.28 9.75 22.40
C VAL A 9 4.06 10.79 23.49
N LEU A 10 4.98 11.73 23.62
CA LEU A 10 4.90 12.87 24.53
C LEU A 10 4.75 14.15 23.72
N SER A 11 3.90 15.06 24.18
CA SER A 11 3.69 16.37 23.55
C SER A 11 3.80 17.47 24.60
N ASN A 12 4.23 18.65 24.17
CA ASN A 12 4.22 19.87 24.96
C ASN A 12 2.99 20.73 24.61
N PRO A 13 2.65 21.75 25.42
CA PRO A 13 1.52 22.63 25.16
C PRO A 13 1.58 23.33 23.79
N GLU A 14 2.78 23.67 23.31
CA GLU A 14 2.98 24.29 22.01
C GLU A 14 2.56 23.34 20.87
N TRP A 15 2.89 22.06 20.95
CA TRP A 15 2.49 21.05 19.97
C TRP A 15 0.97 20.86 19.95
N LEU A 16 0.34 20.79 21.12
CA LEU A 16 -1.13 20.68 21.22
C LEU A 16 -1.84 21.91 20.63
N SER A 17 -1.23 23.09 20.74
CA SER A 17 -1.76 24.32 20.13
C SER A 17 -1.66 24.31 18.61
N LEU A 18 -0.60 23.71 18.04
CA LEU A 18 -0.43 23.56 16.60
C LEU A 18 -1.32 22.46 16.00
N PHE A 19 -1.54 21.37 16.75
CA PHE A 19 -2.28 20.21 16.28
C PHE A 19 -3.45 19.87 17.23
N PRO A 20 -4.47 20.75 17.32
CA PRO A 20 -5.55 20.60 18.29
C PRO A 20 -6.41 19.34 18.05
N SER A 21 -6.42 18.83 16.81
CA SER A 21 -7.08 17.57 16.46
C SER A 21 -6.10 16.39 16.39
N GLY A 22 -4.83 16.58 16.74
CA GLY A 22 -3.81 15.54 16.65
C GLY A 22 -4.19 14.30 17.46
N ARG A 23 -3.97 13.11 16.90
CA ARG A 23 -4.23 11.84 17.58
C ARG A 23 -3.08 10.87 17.39
N VAL A 24 -2.99 9.91 18.30
CA VAL A 24 -2.05 8.79 18.23
C VAL A 24 -2.85 7.50 18.05
N GLN A 25 -2.42 6.64 17.12
CA GLN A 25 -3.02 5.34 16.86
C GLN A 25 -1.96 4.26 16.87
N ASN A 26 -2.27 3.12 17.48
CA ASN A 26 -1.47 1.90 17.37
C ASN A 26 -1.81 1.22 16.04
N LEU A 27 -0.80 0.95 15.22
CA LEU A 27 -0.93 0.18 14.00
C LEU A 27 -0.77 -1.33 14.29
N PRO A 28 -1.37 -2.22 13.48
CA PRO A 28 -1.26 -3.65 13.70
C PRO A 28 0.19 -4.14 13.63
N MET A 29 0.52 -5.10 14.49
CA MET A 29 1.84 -5.74 14.53
C MET A 29 1.91 -6.80 13.44
N VAL A 30 2.52 -6.48 12.31
CA VAL A 30 2.63 -7.39 11.17
C VAL A 30 3.92 -8.21 11.27
N ALA A 31 5.07 -7.58 11.05
CA ALA A 31 6.37 -8.22 10.94
C ALA A 31 7.27 -8.06 12.19
N SER A 32 6.86 -7.23 13.14
CA SER A 32 7.54 -7.03 14.42
C SER A 32 6.64 -7.48 15.58
N ASP A 33 7.26 -7.75 16.72
CA ASP A 33 6.64 -7.90 18.03
C ASP A 33 6.21 -6.55 18.65
N HIS A 34 6.59 -5.42 18.06
CA HIS A 34 6.15 -4.08 18.42
C HIS A 34 5.03 -3.55 17.51
N SER A 35 4.13 -2.74 18.09
CA SER A 35 3.05 -2.02 17.41
C SER A 35 3.50 -0.61 17.07
N PRO A 36 3.62 -0.23 15.79
CA PRO A 36 4.01 1.12 15.41
C PRO A 36 3.00 2.15 15.90
N LEU A 37 3.48 3.28 16.43
CA LEU A 37 2.64 4.43 16.79
C LEU A 37 2.56 5.42 15.63
N LEU A 38 1.35 5.63 15.11
CA LEU A 38 1.05 6.66 14.12
C LEU A 38 0.58 7.94 14.82
N VAL A 39 1.37 9.00 14.68
CA VAL A 39 0.94 10.36 15.06
C VAL A 39 0.30 11.02 13.85
N ASP A 40 -1.01 11.23 13.92
CA ASP A 40 -1.82 11.87 12.88
C ASP A 40 -2.15 13.30 13.33
N THR A 41 -1.47 14.28 12.75
CA THR A 41 -1.61 15.71 13.08
C THR A 41 -2.78 16.38 12.39
N ALA A 42 -3.39 15.72 11.40
CA ALA A 42 -4.41 16.29 10.54
C ALA A 42 -5.54 15.28 10.24
N PRO A 43 -6.13 14.62 11.26
CA PRO A 43 -7.03 13.49 11.02
C PRO A 43 -8.37 13.84 10.39
N LEU A 44 -8.74 15.13 10.41
CA LEU A 44 -9.96 15.65 9.81
C LEU A 44 -9.78 16.00 8.33
N PHE A 45 -8.54 16.09 7.85
CA PHE A 45 -8.26 16.38 6.45
C PHE A 45 -8.12 15.08 5.67
N SER A 46 -8.66 15.05 4.46
CA SER A 46 -8.38 13.93 3.54
C SER A 46 -6.88 13.87 3.32
N LYS A 47 -6.28 12.68 3.48
CA LYS A 47 -4.89 12.44 3.06
C LYS A 47 -4.77 12.92 1.62
N GLY A 48 -3.91 13.92 1.38
CA GLY A 48 -3.73 14.53 0.06
C GLY A 48 -3.23 13.52 -0.98
N CYS A 49 -2.86 13.99 -2.17
CA CYS A 49 -2.23 13.11 -3.16
C CYS A 49 -0.97 12.46 -2.57
N HIS A 50 -1.00 11.14 -2.41
CA HIS A 50 0.21 10.39 -2.11
C HIS A 50 1.22 10.60 -3.26
N PRO A 51 2.50 10.84 -2.93
CA PRO A 51 3.53 10.89 -3.94
C PRO A 51 3.54 9.58 -4.72
N PHE A 52 3.69 9.67 -6.03
CA PHE A 52 3.86 8.46 -6.84
C PHE A 52 5.19 7.82 -6.50
N ARG A 53 5.16 6.51 -6.25
CA ARG A 53 6.32 5.68 -6.01
C ARG A 53 6.34 4.61 -7.09
N PHE A 54 7.50 4.40 -7.67
CA PHE A 54 7.77 3.27 -8.55
C PHE A 54 8.45 2.20 -7.71
N TYR A 55 7.92 0.98 -7.74
CA TYR A 55 8.46 -0.13 -6.96
C TYR A 55 9.36 -1.00 -7.83
N GLU A 56 10.40 -1.59 -7.22
CA GLU A 56 11.33 -2.47 -7.93
C GLU A 56 10.61 -3.66 -8.58
N ALA A 57 9.62 -4.24 -7.90
CA ALA A 57 8.79 -5.32 -8.41
C ALA A 57 8.17 -5.02 -9.80
N TRP A 58 7.90 -3.74 -10.11
CA TRP A 58 7.34 -3.37 -11.39
C TRP A 58 8.36 -3.55 -12.53
N PHE A 59 9.66 -3.43 -12.28
CA PHE A 59 10.70 -3.73 -13.28
C PHE A 59 10.71 -5.20 -13.70
N ASN A 60 10.27 -6.10 -12.84
CA ASN A 60 10.27 -7.53 -13.14
C ASN A 60 9.08 -7.94 -14.03
N ASP A 61 8.05 -7.10 -14.13
CA ASP A 61 6.92 -7.32 -15.01
C ASP A 61 7.13 -6.63 -16.36
N ILE A 62 7.23 -7.44 -17.43
CA ILE A 62 7.43 -6.97 -18.81
C ILE A 62 6.31 -6.01 -19.23
N SER A 63 5.08 -6.19 -18.74
CA SER A 63 3.95 -5.32 -19.09
C SER A 63 4.16 -3.88 -18.63
N SER A 64 4.94 -3.64 -17.57
CA SER A 64 5.24 -2.28 -17.10
C SER A 64 6.05 -1.50 -18.14
N PHE A 65 7.00 -2.15 -18.82
CA PHE A 65 7.79 -1.54 -19.89
C PHE A 65 6.94 -1.18 -21.09
N ASP A 66 5.99 -2.04 -21.46
CA ASP A 66 5.06 -1.78 -22.56
C ASP A 66 4.18 -0.57 -22.27
N ILE A 67 3.67 -0.45 -21.04
CA ILE A 67 2.90 0.72 -20.58
C ILE A 67 3.75 1.99 -20.65
N ILE A 68 5.00 1.94 -20.16
CA ILE A 68 5.92 3.08 -20.23
C ILE A 68 6.18 3.48 -21.68
N ASN A 69 6.52 2.52 -22.53
CA ASN A 69 6.82 2.75 -23.95
C ASN A 69 5.63 3.34 -24.71
N ALA A 70 4.43 2.79 -24.49
CA ALA A 70 3.21 3.28 -25.12
C ALA A 70 2.88 4.72 -24.66
N ALA A 71 2.94 4.97 -23.35
CA ALA A 71 2.69 6.30 -22.79
C ALA A 71 3.73 7.34 -23.27
N TRP A 72 4.99 6.93 -23.42
CA TRP A 72 6.08 7.83 -23.82
C TRP A 72 6.07 8.19 -25.31
N LYS A 73 5.66 7.24 -26.16
CA LYS A 73 5.51 7.47 -27.60
C LYS A 73 4.35 8.41 -27.89
N GLY A 74 3.23 8.27 -27.16
CA GLY A 74 2.07 9.16 -27.23
C GLY A 74 1.41 9.21 -28.61
N SER A 75 0.16 9.66 -28.66
CA SER A 75 -0.55 9.86 -29.95
C SER A 75 -0.24 11.26 -30.50
N GLY A 76 0.75 11.39 -31.40
CA GLY A 76 0.96 12.60 -32.22
C GLY A 76 1.11 13.93 -31.46
N ASN A 77 0.54 15.03 -31.97
CA ASN A 77 0.61 16.39 -31.38
C ASN A 77 -0.19 16.60 -30.06
N GLY A 78 -0.43 15.53 -29.28
CA GLY A 78 -1.18 15.58 -28.02
C GLY A 78 -0.44 16.27 -26.86
N PHE A 79 -1.16 16.55 -25.77
CA PHE A 79 -0.63 17.17 -24.54
C PHE A 79 0.66 16.50 -24.02
N CYS A 80 0.69 15.17 -24.01
CA CYS A 80 1.83 14.40 -23.53
C CYS A 80 3.12 14.67 -24.33
N ASN A 81 3.04 15.08 -25.60
CA ASN A 81 4.23 15.33 -26.44
C ASN A 81 4.72 16.80 -26.38
N ARG A 82 4.11 17.65 -25.54
CA ARG A 82 4.47 19.08 -25.45
C ARG A 82 5.73 19.37 -24.64
N SER A 83 6.08 18.51 -23.69
CA SER A 83 7.27 18.66 -22.84
C SER A 83 7.64 17.36 -22.15
N LEU A 84 8.87 17.29 -21.62
CA LEU A 84 9.31 16.19 -20.76
C LEU A 84 8.38 16.01 -19.55
N LEU A 85 7.99 17.12 -18.91
CA LEU A 85 7.08 17.07 -17.75
C LEU A 85 5.73 16.45 -18.11
N ALA A 86 5.16 16.82 -19.27
CA ALA A 86 3.90 16.26 -19.75
C ALA A 86 4.01 14.76 -20.04
N LYS A 87 5.14 14.31 -20.62
CA LYS A 87 5.41 12.86 -20.81
C LYS A 87 5.44 12.13 -19.47
N MET A 88 6.20 12.64 -18.50
CA MET A 88 6.29 12.03 -17.18
C MET A 88 4.93 11.97 -16.46
N GLN A 89 4.10 13.01 -16.60
CA GLN A 89 2.75 13.02 -16.03
C GLN A 89 1.83 11.99 -16.68
N CYS A 90 1.87 11.86 -18.00
CA CYS A 90 1.08 10.85 -18.71
C CYS A 90 1.55 9.42 -18.36
N THR A 91 2.85 9.16 -18.40
CA THR A 91 3.42 7.85 -18.00
C THR A 91 3.08 7.50 -16.55
N ARG A 92 3.16 8.47 -15.63
CA ARG A 92 2.70 8.30 -14.24
C ARG A 92 1.23 7.88 -14.18
N GLY A 93 0.36 8.55 -14.94
CA GLY A 93 -1.07 8.25 -14.97
C GLY A 93 -1.37 6.84 -15.46
N GLU A 94 -0.73 6.42 -16.56
CA GLU A 94 -0.91 5.08 -17.11
C GLU A 94 -0.34 4.00 -16.18
N LEU A 95 0.83 4.21 -15.57
CA LEU A 95 1.38 3.29 -14.57
C LEU A 95 0.49 3.18 -13.33
N GLN A 96 -0.15 4.28 -12.90
CA GLN A 96 -1.09 4.23 -11.77
C GLN A 96 -2.35 3.43 -12.09
N LYS A 97 -2.86 3.51 -13.33
CA LYS A 97 -3.98 2.68 -13.79
C LYS A 97 -3.59 1.22 -13.84
N TRP A 98 -2.47 0.91 -14.51
CA TRP A 98 -1.92 -0.44 -14.60
C TRP A 98 -1.67 -1.05 -13.22
N LYS A 99 -1.05 -0.30 -12.28
CA LYS A 99 -0.86 -0.77 -10.89
C LYS A 99 -2.19 -1.19 -10.28
N LYS A 100 -3.22 -0.37 -10.41
CA LYS A 100 -4.54 -0.66 -9.84
C LYS A 100 -5.17 -1.90 -10.51
N GLU A 101 -4.95 -2.11 -11.79
CA GLU A 101 -5.50 -3.25 -12.53
C GLU A 101 -4.80 -4.57 -12.19
N VAL A 102 -3.49 -4.52 -11.95
CA VAL A 102 -2.66 -5.69 -11.65
C VAL A 102 -2.67 -5.99 -10.15
N PHE A 103 -2.35 -5.00 -9.31
CA PHE A 103 -2.15 -5.17 -7.86
C PHE A 103 -3.34 -4.70 -7.01
N GLY A 104 -4.40 -4.16 -7.62
CA GLY A 104 -5.53 -3.59 -6.86
C GLY A 104 -6.25 -4.60 -5.97
N GLU A 105 -6.30 -5.88 -6.38
CA GLU A 105 -6.86 -6.94 -5.54
C GLU A 105 -5.97 -7.22 -4.32
N CYS A 106 -4.64 -7.20 -4.49
CA CYS A 106 -3.70 -7.30 -3.38
C CYS A 106 -3.85 -6.12 -2.41
N ASP A 107 -3.95 -4.88 -2.91
CA ASP A 107 -4.19 -3.70 -2.07
C ASP A 107 -5.47 -3.85 -1.22
N VAL A 108 -6.55 -4.43 -1.79
CA VAL A 108 -7.80 -4.69 -1.07
C VAL A 108 -7.63 -5.80 -0.03
N LYS A 109 -6.96 -6.90 -0.41
CA LYS A 109 -6.71 -8.04 0.48
C LYS A 109 -5.81 -7.68 1.66
N LEU A 110 -4.76 -6.89 1.43
CA LEU A 110 -3.87 -6.39 2.47
C LEU A 110 -4.64 -5.54 3.48
N LYS A 111 -5.46 -4.58 3.01
CA LYS A 111 -6.31 -3.76 3.90
C LYS A 111 -7.29 -4.59 4.73
N LEU A 112 -7.89 -5.61 4.14
CA LEU A 112 -8.79 -6.52 4.85
C LEU A 112 -8.03 -7.27 5.95
N LEU A 113 -6.86 -7.84 5.62
CA LEU A 113 -6.03 -8.56 6.58
C LEU A 113 -5.50 -7.63 7.69
N GLU A 114 -5.12 -6.39 7.36
CA GLU A 114 -4.76 -5.35 8.34
C GLU A 114 -5.90 -5.10 9.34
N THR A 115 -7.13 -4.97 8.84
CA THR A 115 -8.32 -4.74 9.67
C THR A 115 -8.60 -5.94 10.58
N GLN A 116 -8.53 -7.16 10.04
CA GLN A 116 -8.69 -8.40 10.81
C GLN A 116 -7.60 -8.53 11.88
N LEU A 117 -6.35 -8.20 11.54
CA LEU A 117 -5.22 -8.25 12.45
C LEU A 117 -5.35 -7.22 13.57
N MET A 118 -5.83 -6.01 13.26
CA MET A 118 -6.11 -5.00 14.26
C MET A 118 -7.21 -5.44 15.24
N ALA A 119 -8.28 -6.05 14.72
CA ALA A 119 -9.39 -6.56 15.54
C ALA A 119 -8.92 -7.66 16.50
N ILE A 120 -8.17 -8.65 16.00
CA ILE A 120 -7.71 -9.78 16.83
C ILE A 120 -6.61 -9.39 17.81
N GLN A 121 -5.79 -8.40 17.48
CA GLN A 121 -4.78 -7.89 18.40
C GLN A 121 -5.38 -7.04 19.53
N SER A 122 -6.62 -6.58 19.36
CA SER A 122 -7.38 -5.81 20.33
C SER A 122 -8.37 -6.66 21.14
N SER A 123 -8.52 -7.95 20.84
CA SER A 123 -9.39 -8.86 21.58
C SER A 123 -8.69 -9.45 22.81
N ASP A 124 -9.47 -10.12 23.64
CA ASP A 124 -8.94 -10.88 24.77
C ASP A 124 -7.99 -12.00 24.31
N VAL A 125 -7.07 -12.37 25.19
CA VAL A 125 -6.06 -13.39 24.92
C VAL A 125 -6.64 -14.77 25.17
N ASP A 126 -6.85 -15.53 24.09
CA ASP A 126 -7.17 -16.95 24.12
C ASP A 126 -6.40 -17.73 23.03
N ASP A 127 -6.37 -19.05 23.15
CA ASP A 127 -5.63 -19.93 22.25
C ASP A 127 -6.11 -19.83 20.80
N HIS A 128 -7.42 -19.70 20.59
CA HIS A 128 -8.02 -19.59 19.26
C HIS A 128 -7.60 -18.29 18.57
N ALA A 129 -7.61 -17.18 19.29
CA ALA A 129 -7.25 -15.87 18.76
C ALA A 129 -5.74 -15.78 18.48
N PHE A 130 -4.88 -16.51 19.21
CA PHE A 130 -3.46 -16.63 18.89
C PHE A 130 -3.22 -17.39 17.57
N ASP A 131 -3.88 -18.53 17.39
CA ASP A 131 -3.77 -19.32 16.16
C ASP A 131 -4.28 -18.55 14.93
N GLU A 132 -5.39 -17.84 15.10
CA GLU A 132 -5.97 -17.01 14.06
C GLU A 132 -5.10 -15.79 13.73
N GLU A 133 -4.49 -15.14 14.73
CA GLU A 133 -3.50 -14.07 14.51
C GLU A 133 -2.32 -14.59 13.67
N ARG A 134 -1.76 -15.75 14.03
CA ARG A 134 -0.67 -16.37 13.29
C ARG A 134 -1.08 -16.68 11.85
N ARG A 135 -2.30 -17.16 11.64
CA ARG A 135 -2.87 -17.43 10.31
C ARG A 135 -3.01 -16.16 9.48
N ILE A 136 -3.49 -15.06 10.08
CA ILE A 136 -3.65 -13.77 9.40
C ILE A 136 -2.29 -13.19 9.02
N ARG A 137 -1.32 -13.17 9.95
CA ARG A 137 0.05 -12.70 9.68
C ARG A 137 0.71 -13.46 8.54
N ARG A 138 0.58 -14.79 8.52
CA ARG A 138 1.13 -15.61 7.42
C ARG A 138 0.52 -15.24 6.08
N LYS A 139 -0.82 -15.11 6.01
CA LYS A 139 -1.49 -14.67 4.77
C LYS A 139 -1.10 -13.25 4.35
N PHE A 140 -0.82 -12.37 5.30
CA PHE A 140 -0.36 -11.01 5.01
C PHE A 140 1.01 -11.05 4.32
N GLU A 141 1.95 -11.80 4.87
CA GLU A 141 3.29 -12.00 4.30
C GLU A 141 3.23 -12.64 2.91
N GLU A 142 2.40 -13.67 2.74
CA GLU A 142 2.20 -14.33 1.43
C GLU A 142 1.74 -13.32 0.35
N VAL A 143 0.85 -12.39 0.70
CA VAL A 143 0.36 -11.37 -0.24
C VAL A 143 1.45 -10.34 -0.56
N ILE A 144 2.20 -9.87 0.45
CA ILE A 144 3.35 -8.97 0.23
C ILE A 144 4.37 -9.63 -0.69
N GLN A 145 4.71 -10.90 -0.44
CA GLN A 145 5.68 -11.61 -1.27
C GLN A 145 5.18 -11.82 -2.70
N SER A 146 3.88 -12.11 -2.90
CA SER A 146 3.30 -12.20 -4.25
C SER A 146 3.36 -10.87 -5.01
N GLU A 147 3.13 -9.74 -4.32
CA GLU A 147 3.24 -8.41 -4.91
C GLU A 147 4.70 -8.07 -5.25
N ALA A 148 5.64 -8.43 -4.38
CA ALA A 148 7.07 -8.19 -4.57
C ALA A 148 7.66 -9.01 -5.73
N ASN A 149 7.20 -10.26 -5.91
CA ASN A 149 7.70 -11.15 -6.96
C ASN A 149 7.05 -10.90 -8.33
N GLY A 150 5.95 -10.14 -8.39
CA GLY A 150 5.15 -10.00 -9.61
C GLY A 150 4.43 -11.29 -10.02
N ASP A 151 4.44 -12.33 -9.18
CA ASP A 151 3.76 -13.62 -9.39
C ASP A 151 2.30 -13.49 -8.95
N LEU A 152 1.52 -12.77 -9.75
CA LEU A 152 0.07 -12.70 -9.62
C LEU A 152 -0.56 -13.74 -10.55
N ASP A 153 -0.49 -15.01 -10.17
CA ASP A 153 -1.38 -16.01 -10.76
C ASP A 153 -2.78 -15.88 -10.14
N LEU A 154 -3.51 -14.86 -10.59
CA LEU A 154 -4.95 -14.72 -10.40
C LEU A 154 -5.62 -14.67 -11.76
N GLY A 155 -5.60 -15.80 -12.47
CA GLY A 155 -6.71 -16.21 -13.35
C GLY A 155 -7.06 -15.31 -14.54
N LYS A 156 -6.18 -14.40 -14.95
CA LYS A 156 -6.28 -13.76 -16.28
C LYS A 156 -5.32 -14.48 -17.20
N GLU A 157 -5.88 -15.35 -18.03
CA GLU A 157 -5.21 -15.95 -19.17
C GLU A 157 -4.28 -14.91 -19.81
N LYS A 158 -2.97 -15.21 -19.79
CA LYS A 158 -2.01 -14.57 -20.68
C LYS A 158 -2.48 -14.91 -22.09
N LYS A 159 -3.34 -14.05 -22.68
CA LYS A 159 -3.62 -14.10 -24.11
C LYS A 159 -2.36 -13.67 -24.84
N CYS A 160 -1.48 -14.66 -25.00
CA CYS A 160 -0.47 -14.69 -26.04
C CYS A 160 -1.24 -14.56 -27.36
N THR A 161 -1.39 -13.32 -27.83
CA THR A 161 -1.91 -13.08 -29.17
C THR A 161 -0.69 -13.05 -30.06
N THR A 162 -0.31 -14.23 -30.54
CA THR A 162 0.57 -14.39 -31.68
C THR A 162 -0.12 -13.77 -32.89
N VAL A 163 0.54 -12.80 -33.53
CA VAL A 163 0.52 -12.63 -34.99
C VAL A 163 1.95 -12.41 -35.43
#